data_AF-A0A537EFW8-F1
#
_entry.id   AF-A0A537EFW8-F1
#
_cell.length_a   1.000
_cell.length_b   1.000
_cell.length_c   1.000
_cell.angle_alpha   90.00
_cell.angle_beta   90.00
_cell.angle_gamma   90.00
#
_symmetry.space_group_name_H-M   'P 1'
#
loop_
_entity.id
_entity.type
_entity.pdbx_description
1 polymer ?
#
loop_
_entity_poly.entity_id
_entity_poly.type
_entity_poly.pdbx_seq_one_letter_code
_entity_poly.pdbx_strand_id
1 'polypeptide(L)'
;MKRNPTMTVIPGVDESKSGPRATDDLTEPEKYIISERDDSAKRCNTIARTIIMGCKLLRERIIEYRPIAGTSPKDIPKFIDELDLALKESLLPDSSEHEDELREFLYDVRVSSLAEERDKG
;
A
#
# COMPACT_ATOMS: atom_id res chain seq x y z
N MET A 1 -7.75 -2.39 -50.60
CA MET A 1 -8.90 -2.53 -49.70
C MET A 1 -8.50 -2.00 -48.32
N LYS A 2 -9.07 -0.88 -47.87
CA LYS A 2 -8.88 -0.34 -46.52
C LYS A 2 -10.23 -0.43 -45.82
N ARG A 3 -10.31 -1.20 -44.73
CA ARG A 3 -11.53 -1.33 -43.91
C ARG A 3 -11.60 -0.11 -42.98
N ASN A 4 -12.69 0.64 -43.05
CA ASN A 4 -13.00 1.68 -42.07
C ASN A 4 -13.48 1.02 -40.76
N PRO A 5 -13.15 1.60 -39.58
CA PRO A 5 -13.64 1.08 -38.32
C PRO A 5 -15.10 1.51 -38.10
N THR A 6 -15.96 0.54 -37.78
CA THR A 6 -17.35 0.74 -37.38
C THR A 6 -17.39 1.36 -35.97
N MET A 7 -17.88 2.59 -35.84
CA MET A 7 -18.29 3.14 -34.54
C MET A 7 -19.59 2.47 -34.10
N THR A 8 -19.55 1.83 -32.94
CA THR A 8 -20.77 1.40 -32.22
C THR A 8 -21.16 2.54 -31.28
N VAL A 9 -22.30 3.18 -31.54
CA VAL A 9 -22.88 4.21 -30.66
C VAL A 9 -23.76 3.49 -29.64
N ILE A 10 -23.40 3.57 -28.36
CA ILE A 10 -24.22 3.10 -27.23
C ILE A 10 -25.24 4.21 -26.93
N PRO A 11 -26.56 3.96 -26.99
CA PRO A 11 -27.54 5.01 -26.77
C PRO A 11 -27.74 5.28 -25.27
N GLY A 12 -27.57 6.56 -24.89
CA GLY A 12 -28.27 7.17 -23.75
C GLY A 12 -27.53 7.19 -22.41
N VAL A 13 -26.50 8.01 -22.29
CA VAL A 13 -26.21 8.69 -21.01
C VAL A 13 -26.62 10.14 -21.21
N ASP A 14 -27.74 10.53 -20.60
CA ASP A 14 -28.10 11.94 -20.45
C ASP A 14 -27.10 12.56 -19.47
N GLU A 15 -26.09 13.23 -20.01
CA GLU A 15 -25.05 13.95 -19.24
C GLU A 15 -25.62 15.18 -18.49
N SER A 16 -26.92 15.46 -18.58
CA SER A 16 -27.53 16.67 -18.03
C SER A 16 -27.98 16.56 -16.56
N LYS A 17 -27.67 15.48 -15.84
CA LYS A 17 -28.10 15.29 -14.43
C LYS A 17 -27.03 14.87 -13.42
N SER A 18 -25.74 14.97 -13.72
CA SER A 18 -24.70 14.83 -12.69
C SER A 18 -24.38 16.19 -12.05
N GLY A 19 -25.28 16.67 -11.20
CA GLY A 19 -24.88 17.62 -10.16
C GLY A 19 -23.81 16.98 -9.26
N PRO A 20 -22.93 17.76 -8.59
CA PRO A 20 -21.99 17.20 -7.63
C PRO A 20 -22.82 16.45 -6.57
N ARG A 21 -22.63 15.14 -6.44
CA ARG A 21 -23.16 14.42 -5.28
C ARG A 21 -22.53 15.06 -4.04
N ALA A 22 -23.38 15.56 -3.14
CA ALA A 22 -22.93 16.05 -1.86
C ALA A 22 -22.16 14.91 -1.16
N THR A 23 -20.93 15.20 -0.74
CA THR A 23 -20.01 14.24 -0.10
C THR A 23 -20.44 13.81 1.30
N ASP A 24 -21.58 14.34 1.78
CA ASP A 24 -22.06 14.15 3.14
C ASP A 24 -22.55 12.72 3.42
N ASP A 25 -23.02 11.99 2.40
CA ASP A 25 -23.57 10.62 2.51
C ASP A 25 -22.53 9.49 2.40
N LEU A 26 -21.24 9.81 2.29
CA LEU A 26 -20.19 8.79 2.17
C LEU A 26 -19.83 8.23 3.56
N THR A 27 -19.70 6.90 3.65
CA THR A 27 -19.15 6.24 4.84
C THR A 27 -17.68 6.64 5.02
N GLU A 28 -17.16 6.63 6.27
CA GLU A 28 -15.75 6.96 6.57
C GLU A 28 -14.72 6.28 5.63
N PRO A 29 -14.88 4.99 5.24
CA PRO A 29 -13.98 4.34 4.27
C PRO A 29 -14.07 4.89 2.84
N GLU A 30 -15.25 5.33 2.40
CA GLU A 30 -15.44 5.89 1.06
C GLU A 30 -14.85 7.31 0.97
N LYS A 31 -15.01 8.10 2.04
CA LYS A 31 -14.32 9.40 2.20
C LYS A 31 -12.80 9.22 2.22
N TYR A 32 -12.30 8.11 2.77
CA TYR A 32 -10.88 7.77 2.85
C TYR A 32 -10.24 7.47 1.48
N ILE A 33 -10.96 6.76 0.60
CA ILE A 33 -10.50 6.50 -0.79
C ILE A 33 -10.52 7.80 -1.62
N ILE A 34 -11.50 8.67 -1.38
CA ILE A 34 -11.72 9.89 -2.18
C ILE A 34 -10.80 11.05 -1.76
N SER A 35 -10.41 11.14 -0.48
CA SER A 35 -9.54 12.22 0.03
C SER A 35 -8.04 11.93 -0.09
N GLU A 36 -7.66 10.69 -0.45
CA GLU A 36 -6.30 10.18 -0.70
C GLU A 36 -5.18 10.52 0.33
N ARG A 37 -5.49 11.13 1.48
CA ARG A 37 -4.45 11.51 2.45
C ARG A 37 -4.94 11.48 3.89
N ASP A 38 -4.69 10.36 4.56
CA ASP A 38 -4.72 10.28 6.03
C ASP A 38 -3.41 10.87 6.57
N ASP A 39 -3.50 12.13 7.00
CA ASP A 39 -2.40 12.92 7.52
C ASP A 39 -2.32 12.88 9.06
N SER A 40 -3.06 11.95 9.68
CA SER A 40 -3.08 11.78 11.13
C SER A 40 -1.69 11.41 11.67
N ALA A 41 -1.38 11.93 12.86
CA ALA A 41 -0.13 11.58 13.55
C ALA A 41 0.04 10.06 13.71
N LYS A 42 -1.06 9.32 13.93
CA LYS A 42 -1.04 7.85 14.02
C LYS A 42 -0.57 7.20 12.71
N ARG A 43 -1.07 7.67 11.57
CA ARG A 43 -0.66 7.19 10.25
C ARG A 43 0.79 7.58 9.96
N CYS A 44 1.15 8.83 10.20
CA CYS A 44 2.52 9.32 10.00
C CYS A 44 3.54 8.53 10.84
N ASN A 45 3.25 8.29 12.13
CA ASN A 45 4.09 7.45 12.99
C ASN A 45 4.19 6.01 12.46
N THR A 46 3.11 5.48 11.89
CA THR A 46 3.07 4.13 11.30
C THR A 46 3.90 4.03 10.02
N ILE A 47 3.90 5.07 9.20
CA ILE A 47 4.74 5.16 8.01
C ILE A 47 6.21 5.28 8.43
N ALA A 48 6.52 6.23 9.32
CA ALA A 48 7.89 6.46 9.78
C ALA A 48 8.53 5.22 10.43
N ARG A 49 7.82 4.52 11.32
CA ARG A 49 8.35 3.29 11.94
C ARG A 49 8.67 2.21 10.92
N THR A 50 7.84 2.08 9.88
CA THR A 50 8.02 1.09 8.82
C THR A 50 9.24 1.44 7.97
N ILE A 51 9.37 2.72 7.59
CA ILE A 51 10.49 3.18 6.79
C ILE A 51 11.81 3.06 7.57
N ILE A 52 11.85 3.50 8.83
CA ILE A 52 13.07 3.43 9.66
C ILE A 52 13.52 1.97 9.87
N MET A 53 12.59 1.06 10.07
CA MET A 53 12.89 -0.38 10.13
C MET A 53 13.45 -0.88 8.79
N GLY A 54 12.87 -0.45 7.66
CA GLY A 54 13.39 -0.75 6.32
C GLY A 54 14.82 -0.24 6.12
N CYS A 55 15.13 1.00 6.52
CA CYS A 55 16.49 1.55 6.43
C CYS A 55 17.50 0.73 7.24
N LYS A 56 17.15 0.33 8.46
CA LYS A 56 17.99 -0.56 9.28
C LYS A 56 18.18 -1.93 8.66
N LEU A 57 17.12 -2.51 8.10
CA LEU A 57 17.21 -3.79 7.42
C LEU A 57 18.19 -3.71 6.24
N LEU A 58 18.08 -2.68 5.40
CA LEU A 58 18.91 -2.51 4.21
C LEU A 58 20.38 -2.26 4.55
N ARG A 59 20.67 -1.40 5.53
CA ARG A 59 22.05 -1.02 5.90
C ARG A 59 22.72 -1.96 6.91
N GLU A 60 21.94 -2.50 7.84
CA GLU A 60 22.49 -3.22 9.00
C GLU A 60 22.06 -4.70 9.04
N ARG A 61 21.11 -5.12 8.18
CA ARG A 61 20.50 -6.47 8.20
C ARG A 61 19.78 -6.78 9.52
N ILE A 62 19.26 -5.75 10.18
CA ILE A 62 18.54 -5.84 11.46
C ILE A 62 17.07 -5.52 11.24
N ILE A 63 16.20 -6.45 11.64
CA ILE A 63 14.75 -6.23 11.72
C ILE A 63 14.41 -5.84 13.15
N GLU A 64 14.10 -4.57 13.37
CA GLU A 64 13.73 -4.06 14.68
C GLU A 64 12.58 -3.05 14.58
N TYR A 65 11.43 -3.38 15.18
CA TYR A 65 10.28 -2.48 15.26
C TYR A 65 10.29 -1.70 16.57
N ARG A 66 10.72 -0.44 16.52
CA ARG A 66 10.61 0.48 17.66
C ARG A 66 9.38 1.38 17.53
N PRO A 67 8.67 1.69 18.64
CA PRO A 67 7.63 2.72 18.63
C PRO A 67 8.20 4.07 18.22
N ILE A 68 7.45 4.80 17.39
CA ILE A 68 7.78 6.17 16.96
C ILE A 68 6.59 7.07 17.23
N ALA A 69 6.86 8.29 17.70
CA ALA A 69 5.87 9.31 17.99
C ALA A 69 6.37 10.68 17.51
N GLY A 70 5.43 11.61 17.32
CA GLY A 70 5.74 12.99 16.95
C GLY A 70 5.98 13.20 15.45
N THR A 71 5.71 12.21 14.60
CA THR A 71 5.83 12.38 13.15
C THR A 71 4.64 13.13 12.58
N SER A 72 4.93 14.09 11.70
CA SER A 72 3.94 14.82 10.92
C SER A 72 4.02 14.48 9.43
N PRO A 73 3.02 14.85 8.62
CA PRO A 73 3.05 14.68 7.17
C PRO A 73 4.26 15.33 6.48
N LYS A 74 4.83 16.39 7.07
CA LYS A 74 5.97 17.13 6.53
C LYS A 74 7.30 16.38 6.67
N ASP A 75 7.35 15.40 7.56
CA ASP A 75 8.56 14.61 7.82
C ASP A 75 8.65 13.40 6.88
N ILE A 76 7.51 12.92 6.36
CA ILE A 76 7.44 11.74 5.50
C ILE A 76 8.36 11.80 4.28
N PRO A 77 8.44 12.91 3.52
CA PRO A 77 9.37 13.01 2.39
C PRO A 77 10.82 12.73 2.79
N LYS A 78 11.28 13.21 3.96
CA LYS A 78 12.64 12.99 4.44
C LYS A 78 12.92 11.51 4.72
N PHE A 79 11.96 10.79 5.27
CA PHE A 79 12.09 9.35 5.49
C PHE A 79 12.17 8.59 4.16
N ILE A 80 11.40 9.02 3.15
CA ILE A 80 11.47 8.42 1.80
C ILE A 80 12.85 8.67 1.19
N ASP A 81 13.38 9.90 1.25
CA ASP A 81 14.73 10.22 0.77
C ASP A 81 15.80 9.35 1.45
N GLU A 82 15.65 9.12 2.77
CA GLU A 82 16.56 8.27 3.53
C GLU A 82 16.47 6.80 3.11
N LEU A 83 15.26 6.31 2.81
CA LEU A 83 15.04 4.96 2.31
C LEU A 83 15.65 4.75 0.92
N ASP A 84 15.49 5.73 0.03
CA ASP A 84 16.10 5.70 -1.31
C ASP A 84 17.63 5.65 -1.22
N LEU A 85 18.21 6.34 -0.25
CA LEU A 85 19.65 6.24 0.02
C LEU A 85 20.03 4.86 0.58
N ALA A 86 19.25 4.34 1.54
CA ALA A 86 19.49 3.02 2.13
C ALA A 86 19.41 1.89 1.09
N LEU A 87 18.52 2.01 0.11
CA LEU A 87 18.41 1.06 -1.00
C LEU A 87 19.68 1.05 -1.87
N LYS A 88 20.26 2.22 -2.16
CA LYS A 88 21.52 2.33 -2.93
C LYS A 88 22.72 1.76 -2.18
N GLU A 89 22.69 1.83 -0.85
CA GLU A 89 23.74 1.35 0.05
C GLU A 89 23.46 -0.06 0.60
N SER A 90 22.43 -0.74 0.09
CA SER A 90 21.95 -2.00 0.64
C SER A 90 23.05 -3.06 0.72
N LEU A 91 23.13 -3.72 1.88
CA LEU A 91 23.99 -4.88 2.10
C LEU A 91 23.23 -6.22 1.89
N LEU A 92 21.95 -6.14 1.53
CA LEU A 92 21.18 -7.32 1.17
C LEU A 92 21.58 -7.81 -0.23
N PRO A 93 21.59 -9.14 -0.45
CA PRO A 93 21.88 -9.69 -1.77
C PRO A 93 20.77 -9.30 -2.77
N ASP A 94 21.16 -9.03 -4.01
CA ASP A 94 20.23 -8.73 -5.11
C ASP A 94 19.34 -9.93 -5.47
N SER A 95 19.81 -11.14 -5.17
CA SER A 95 19.09 -12.40 -5.39
C SER A 95 18.86 -13.12 -4.06
N SER A 96 17.60 -13.42 -3.74
CA SER A 96 17.25 -14.19 -2.54
C SER A 96 17.39 -15.68 -2.83
N GLU A 97 18.31 -16.36 -2.12
CA GLU A 97 18.52 -17.81 -2.26
C GLU A 97 17.31 -18.64 -1.82
N HIS A 98 16.51 -18.11 -0.89
CA HIS A 98 15.41 -18.83 -0.21
C HIS A 98 14.03 -18.24 -0.50
N GLU A 99 13.86 -17.53 -1.61
CA GLU A 99 12.58 -16.87 -1.92
C GLU A 99 11.44 -17.89 -2.07
N ASP A 100 11.70 -19.01 -2.76
CA ASP A 100 10.70 -20.05 -3.00
C ASP A 100 10.31 -20.76 -1.70
N GLU A 101 11.28 -21.08 -0.84
CA GLU A 101 11.04 -21.70 0.47
C GLU A 101 10.16 -20.80 1.36
N LEU A 102 10.42 -19.48 1.36
CA LEU A 102 9.59 -18.52 2.09
C LEU A 102 8.17 -18.45 1.51
N ARG A 103 8.02 -18.47 0.18
CA ARG A 103 6.71 -18.44 -0.48
C ARG A 103 5.89 -19.69 -0.14
N GLU A 104 6.51 -20.86 -0.17
CA GLU A 104 5.87 -22.13 0.22
C GLU A 104 5.41 -22.09 1.67
N PHE A 105 6.29 -21.65 2.59
CA PHE A 105 5.92 -21.49 4.00
C PHE A 105 4.73 -20.55 4.20
N LEU A 106 4.72 -19.38 3.54
CA LEU A 106 3.63 -18.42 3.64
C LEU A 106 2.32 -18.96 3.06
N TYR A 107 2.40 -19.76 1.99
CA TYR A 107 1.26 -20.44 1.42
C TYR A 107 0.65 -21.43 2.43
N ASP A 108 1.49 -22.27 3.05
CA ASP A 108 1.05 -23.26 4.04
C ASP A 108 0.39 -22.61 5.26
N VAL A 109 0.97 -21.51 5.76
CA VAL A 109 0.36 -20.70 6.83
C VAL A 109 -1.02 -20.20 6.42
N ARG A 110 -1.18 -19.71 5.18
CA ARG A 110 -2.48 -19.20 4.70
C ARG A 110 -3.51 -20.31 4.55
N VAL A 111 -3.13 -21.46 3.98
CA VAL A 111 -4.03 -22.61 3.84
C VAL A 111 -4.50 -23.09 5.21
N SER A 112 -3.59 -23.16 6.19
CA SER A 112 -3.91 -23.54 7.57
C SER A 112 -4.86 -22.55 8.24
N SER A 113 -4.60 -21.25 8.13
CA SER A 113 -5.49 -20.19 8.64
C SER A 113 -6.90 -20.28 8.06
N LEU A 114 -7.02 -20.56 6.75
CA LEU A 114 -8.31 -20.70 6.08
C LEU A 114 -9.08 -21.95 6.52
N ALA A 115 -8.38 -23.05 6.82
CA ALA A 115 -9.00 -24.24 7.38
C ALA A 115 -9.58 -23.96 8.77
N GLU A 116 -8.81 -23.30 9.64
CA GLU A 116 -9.28 -22.92 10.97
C GLU A 116 -10.47 -21.94 10.95
N GLU A 117 -10.51 -21.01 9.99
CA GLU A 117 -11.64 -20.10 9.81
C GLU A 117 -12.92 -20.84 9.40
N ARG A 118 -12.79 -21.87 8.56
CA ARG A 118 -13.92 -22.71 8.11
C ARG A 118 -14.46 -23.60 9.23
N ASP A 119 -13.59 -24.12 10.09
CA ASP A 119 -13.99 -24.98 11.21
C ASP A 119 -14.64 -24.20 12.37
N LYS A 120 -14.48 -22.87 12.39
CA LYS A 120 -15.07 -21.96 13.40
C LYS A 120 -16.38 -21.30 12.93
N GLY A 121 -16.80 -21.49 11.68
CA GLY A 121 -18.04 -20.96 11.09
C GLY A 121 -19.14 -22.00 11.03
#